data_AF-A0A8T3QRZ4-F1
#
_entry.id   AF-A0A8T3QRZ4-F1
#
_cell.length_a   1.000
_cell.length_b   1.000
_cell.length_c   1.000
_cell.angle_alpha   90.00
_cell.angle_beta   90.00
_cell.angle_gamma   90.00
#
_symmetry.space_group_name_H-M   'P 1'
#
loop_
_entity.id
_entity.type
_entity.pdbx_description
1 polymer ?
#
loop_
_entity_poly.entity_id
_entity_poly.type
_entity_poly.pdbx_seq_one_letter_code
_entity_poly.pdbx_strand_id
1 'polypeptide(L)'
;MVVARRQLGRALSSVVPILVAFALLAILAYGRGGPPATLAVGAPTPESPALALTAAAAQLEQKTAKGAPGYTFEIVQRSTIHARPGGPQIEIPDPIDRNKSLGFADTYEVGALIERGAVTPDGFTMEMRTGPAPGKPADWTAPYQFGVISTAGKTFRDDGAGWYLTDSPPGIGLDPATAALLPGLLRNATGVANDGFTKVGEVLLPKVTGSAKVADIPGVVAADGAPFTELVAPLDFAFDDQGRLAQVHVLARNTNLDVYDLLIDTTITFAYPDQAAPLPEPVPARPASADVVQK
;
A
#
# COMPACT_ATOMS: atom_id res chain seq x y z
N MET A 1 -29.00 -71.74 22.27
CA MET A 1 -29.49 -70.47 21.65
C MET A 1 -28.62 -69.36 22.23
N VAL A 2 -28.16 -68.39 21.42
CA VAL A 2 -27.01 -67.49 21.67
C VAL A 2 -25.68 -68.11 21.20
N VAL A 3 -25.28 -67.83 19.95
CA VAL A 3 -23.92 -67.47 19.47
C VAL A 3 -24.04 -67.35 17.95
N ALA A 4 -24.32 -66.15 17.41
CA ALA A 4 -24.13 -65.82 15.98
C ALA A 4 -24.41 -64.33 15.65
N ARG A 5 -23.76 -63.37 16.33
CA ARG A 5 -23.88 -61.92 15.95
C ARG A 5 -22.60 -61.08 16.16
N ARG A 6 -21.40 -61.66 16.14
CA ARG A 6 -20.15 -60.91 16.45
C ARG A 6 -19.05 -60.88 15.38
N GLN A 7 -19.30 -61.30 14.14
CA GLN A 7 -18.21 -61.34 13.13
C GLN A 7 -18.33 -60.41 11.92
N LEU A 8 -19.44 -59.69 11.68
CA LEU A 8 -19.50 -58.73 10.57
C LEU A 8 -18.96 -57.31 10.87
N GLY A 9 -18.61 -57.00 12.12
CA GLY A 9 -18.21 -55.64 12.51
C GLY A 9 -16.73 -55.28 12.32
N ARG A 10 -15.85 -56.23 11.97
CA ARG A 10 -14.39 -55.99 11.91
C ARG A 10 -13.82 -55.81 10.50
N ALA A 11 -14.52 -56.19 9.45
CA ALA A 11 -14.02 -56.05 8.07
C ALA A 11 -14.25 -54.65 7.47
N LEU A 12 -15.24 -53.90 7.97
CA LEU A 12 -15.56 -52.54 7.47
C LEU A 12 -14.73 -51.42 8.14
N SER A 13 -14.05 -51.71 9.26
CA SER A 13 -13.25 -50.71 10.00
C SER A 13 -11.85 -50.46 9.41
N SER A 14 -11.39 -51.31 8.49
CA SER A 14 -10.01 -51.27 7.96
C SER A 14 -9.89 -50.56 6.60
N VAL A 15 -11.00 -50.37 5.88
CA VAL A 15 -10.99 -49.82 4.50
C VAL A 15 -11.11 -48.30 4.49
N VAL A 16 -11.84 -47.72 5.45
CA VAL A 16 -12.06 -46.27 5.58
C VAL A 16 -10.76 -45.46 5.75
N PRO A 17 -9.82 -45.81 6.64
CA PRO A 17 -8.59 -45.00 6.79
C PRO A 17 -7.68 -45.07 5.56
N ILE A 18 -7.70 -46.16 4.79
CA ILE A 18 -6.90 -46.32 3.57
C ILE A 18 -7.44 -45.43 2.45
N LEU A 19 -8.77 -45.35 2.29
CA LEU A 19 -9.41 -44.48 1.29
C LEU A 19 -9.22 -42.99 1.63
N VAL A 20 -9.27 -42.62 2.91
CA VAL A 20 -8.99 -41.24 3.35
C VAL A 20 -7.53 -40.85 3.12
N ALA A 21 -6.59 -41.76 3.40
CA ALA A 21 -5.17 -41.53 3.12
C ALA A 21 -4.89 -41.41 1.61
N PHE A 22 -5.52 -42.23 0.77
CA PHE A 22 -5.40 -42.13 -0.70
C PHE A 22 -6.04 -40.85 -1.24
N ALA A 23 -7.19 -40.42 -0.72
CA ALA A 23 -7.83 -39.17 -1.09
C ALA A 23 -6.97 -37.95 -0.69
N LEU A 24 -6.37 -37.96 0.50
CA LEU A 24 -5.45 -36.90 0.95
C LEU A 24 -4.15 -36.86 0.13
N LEU A 25 -3.59 -38.01 -0.23
CA LEU A 25 -2.43 -38.10 -1.11
C LEU A 25 -2.76 -37.64 -2.53
N ALA A 26 -3.93 -37.98 -3.06
CA ALA A 26 -4.41 -37.49 -4.35
C ALA A 26 -4.63 -35.97 -4.34
N ILE A 27 -5.18 -35.41 -3.25
CA ILE A 27 -5.32 -33.94 -3.07
C ILE A 27 -3.95 -33.25 -2.96
N LEU A 28 -2.98 -33.85 -2.27
CA LEU A 28 -1.61 -33.31 -2.17
C LEU A 28 -0.83 -33.42 -3.49
N ALA A 29 -1.06 -34.47 -4.27
CA ALA A 29 -0.43 -34.67 -5.57
C ALA A 29 -1.07 -33.80 -6.68
N TYR A 30 -2.41 -33.66 -6.70
CA TYR A 30 -3.11 -32.79 -7.66
C TYR A 30 -3.08 -31.31 -7.26
N GLY A 31 -3.06 -31.00 -5.96
CA GLY A 31 -3.00 -29.61 -5.46
C GLY A 31 -1.64 -28.94 -5.71
N ARG A 32 -0.59 -29.71 -6.03
CA ARG A 32 0.74 -29.19 -6.40
C ARG A 32 1.06 -29.31 -7.89
N GLY A 33 0.16 -29.89 -8.69
CA GLY A 33 0.36 -30.15 -10.12
C GLY A 33 -0.41 -29.22 -11.06
N GLY A 34 -0.96 -28.10 -10.55
CA GLY A 34 -1.43 -27.04 -11.44
C GLY A 34 -0.26 -26.58 -12.33
N PRO A 35 -0.48 -26.26 -13.62
CA PRO A 35 0.56 -25.62 -14.40
C PRO A 35 1.09 -24.43 -13.60
N PRO A 36 2.42 -24.24 -13.51
CA PRO A 36 2.95 -23.08 -12.79
C PRO A 36 2.22 -21.86 -13.33
N ALA A 37 1.64 -21.05 -12.44
CA ALA A 37 0.98 -19.82 -12.85
C ALA A 37 2.01 -19.01 -13.63
N THR A 38 1.90 -19.02 -14.96
CA THR A 38 2.71 -18.19 -15.83
C THR A 38 2.28 -16.77 -15.55
N LEU A 39 3.08 -16.06 -14.76
CA LEU A 39 2.88 -14.63 -14.55
C LEU A 39 2.91 -13.96 -15.92
N ALA A 40 1.90 -13.14 -16.19
CA ALA A 40 1.91 -12.33 -17.39
C ALA A 40 3.09 -11.36 -17.29
N VAL A 41 4.03 -11.44 -18.23
CA VAL A 41 5.07 -10.42 -18.41
C VAL A 41 4.38 -9.25 -19.10
N GLY A 42 4.19 -8.16 -18.34
CA GLY A 42 3.36 -7.04 -18.76
C GLY A 42 4.02 -6.16 -19.82
N ALA A 43 5.32 -5.87 -19.71
CA ALA A 43 5.98 -4.94 -20.63
C ALA A 43 7.44 -5.33 -20.89
N PRO A 44 8.01 -4.95 -22.05
CA PRO A 44 9.44 -5.10 -22.30
C PRO A 44 10.25 -4.14 -21.41
N THR A 45 11.47 -4.55 -21.06
CA THR A 45 12.43 -3.67 -20.35
C THR A 45 12.74 -2.43 -21.21
N PRO A 46 12.66 -1.20 -20.64
CA PRO A 46 12.99 0.01 -21.40
C PRO A 46 14.44 0.02 -21.90
N GLU A 47 14.65 0.36 -23.17
CA GLU A 47 16.01 0.51 -23.72
C GLU A 47 16.75 1.69 -23.09
N SER A 48 16.02 2.74 -22.71
CA SER A 48 16.56 3.92 -22.03
C SER A 48 15.72 4.25 -20.79
N PRO A 49 16.18 3.87 -19.58
CA PRO A 49 15.46 4.13 -18.34
C PRO A 49 15.13 5.60 -18.10
N ALA A 50 16.06 6.51 -18.42
CA ALA A 50 15.86 7.95 -18.27
C ALA A 50 14.77 8.50 -19.20
N LEU A 51 14.72 8.03 -20.46
CA LEU A 51 13.65 8.41 -21.38
C LEU A 51 12.30 7.82 -20.96
N ALA A 52 12.27 6.60 -20.43
CA ALA A 52 11.04 6.00 -19.91
C ALA A 52 10.45 6.81 -18.74
N LEU A 53 11.29 7.22 -17.79
CA LEU A 53 10.87 8.09 -16.68
C LEU A 53 10.35 9.45 -17.19
N THR A 54 11.04 10.06 -18.15
CA THR A 54 10.60 11.33 -18.76
C THR A 54 9.26 11.19 -19.49
N ALA A 55 9.06 10.08 -20.22
CA ALA A 55 7.82 9.78 -20.92
C ALA A 55 6.66 9.54 -19.95
N ALA A 56 6.89 8.76 -18.89
CA ALA A 56 5.89 8.53 -17.84
C ALA A 56 5.51 9.83 -17.12
N ALA A 57 6.47 10.74 -16.89
CA ALA A 57 6.19 12.07 -16.33
C ALA A 57 5.25 12.88 -17.24
N ALA A 58 5.52 12.88 -18.55
CA ALA A 58 4.66 13.56 -19.52
C ALA A 58 3.26 12.93 -19.61
N GLN A 59 3.16 11.60 -19.51
CA GLN A 59 1.87 10.91 -19.47
C GLN A 59 1.06 11.24 -18.22
N LEU A 60 1.69 11.30 -17.04
CA LEU A 60 1.02 11.72 -15.80
C LEU A 60 0.44 13.13 -15.95
N GLU A 61 1.24 14.08 -16.43
CA GLU A 61 0.78 15.45 -16.67
C GLU A 61 -0.36 15.52 -17.69
N GLN A 62 -0.26 14.77 -18.78
CA GLN A 62 -1.32 14.67 -19.77
C GLN A 62 -2.61 14.12 -19.16
N LYS A 63 -2.50 13.10 -18.29
CA LYS A 63 -3.64 12.48 -17.62
C LYS A 63 -4.28 13.39 -16.58
N THR A 64 -3.54 14.32 -16.00
CA THR A 64 -4.07 15.33 -15.07
C THR A 64 -4.39 16.67 -15.73
N ALA A 65 -4.20 16.81 -17.05
CA ALA A 65 -4.53 18.03 -17.78
C ALA A 65 -6.05 18.22 -17.90
N LYS A 66 -6.52 19.47 -18.04
CA LYS A 66 -7.94 19.80 -18.15
C LYS A 66 -8.66 18.92 -19.18
N GLY A 67 -9.73 18.25 -18.75
CA GLY A 67 -10.55 17.35 -19.58
C GLY A 67 -10.03 15.91 -19.70
N ALA A 68 -8.92 15.58 -19.06
CA ALA A 68 -8.40 14.22 -18.98
C ALA A 68 -9.01 13.43 -17.79
N PRO A 69 -8.98 12.09 -17.80
CA PRO A 69 -9.62 11.28 -16.77
C PRO A 69 -8.87 11.24 -15.43
N GLY A 70 -7.64 11.74 -15.36
CA GLY A 70 -6.81 11.61 -14.17
C GLY A 70 -6.13 10.24 -14.04
N TYR A 71 -5.72 9.91 -12.82
CA TYR A 71 -5.25 8.60 -12.41
C TYR A 71 -5.77 8.27 -11.01
N THR A 72 -5.84 6.97 -10.70
CA THR A 72 -6.08 6.47 -9.34
C THR A 72 -4.80 5.95 -8.75
N PHE A 73 -4.72 5.94 -7.42
CA PHE A 73 -3.58 5.38 -6.70
C PHE A 73 -4.04 4.52 -5.53
N GLU A 74 -3.19 3.56 -5.17
CA GLU A 74 -3.24 2.81 -3.92
C GLU A 74 -1.87 2.85 -3.25
N ILE A 75 -1.83 3.07 -1.95
CA ILE A 75 -0.63 3.16 -1.14
C ILE A 75 -0.71 2.11 -0.05
N VAL A 76 0.39 1.39 0.14
CA VAL A 76 0.64 0.58 1.32
C VAL A 76 1.91 1.11 1.96
N GLN A 77 1.78 1.57 3.20
CA GLN A 77 2.90 2.08 3.99
C GLN A 77 3.07 1.21 5.24
N ARG A 78 4.30 0.78 5.52
CA ARG A 78 4.66 0.04 6.73
C ARG A 78 5.76 0.76 7.48
N SER A 79 5.57 0.90 8.78
CA SER A 79 6.53 1.52 9.69
C SER A 79 7.16 0.46 10.58
N THR A 80 8.45 0.21 10.40
CA THR A 80 9.20 -0.81 11.15
C THR A 80 10.32 -0.16 11.93
N ILE A 81 10.40 -0.45 13.22
CA ILE A 81 11.51 -0.05 14.07
C ILE A 81 12.50 -1.22 14.15
N HIS A 82 13.78 -0.91 13.98
CA HIS A 82 14.89 -1.83 14.21
C HIS A 82 15.77 -1.33 15.36
N ALA A 83 16.16 -2.23 16.25
CA ALA A 83 17.21 -1.97 17.23
C ALA A 83 18.54 -1.81 16.52
N ARG A 84 19.27 -0.74 16.84
CA ARG A 84 20.64 -0.55 16.34
C ARG A 84 21.56 -1.62 16.94
N PRO A 85 22.64 -2.01 16.24
CA PRO A 85 23.61 -2.97 16.78
C PRO A 85 24.13 -2.54 18.16
N GLY A 86 23.93 -3.38 19.18
CA GLY A 86 24.33 -3.09 20.57
C GLY A 86 23.40 -2.15 21.35
N GLY A 87 22.31 -1.67 20.73
CA GLY A 87 21.26 -0.91 21.41
C GLY A 87 20.32 -1.80 22.23
N PRO A 88 19.42 -1.19 23.03
CA PRO A 88 18.36 -1.92 23.71
C PRO A 88 17.41 -2.55 22.68
N GLN A 89 16.87 -3.71 23.04
CA GLN A 89 15.81 -4.33 22.26
C GLN A 89 14.50 -3.54 22.40
N ILE A 90 13.65 -3.65 21.40
CA ILE A 90 12.35 -2.96 21.33
C ILE A 90 11.36 -3.71 22.21
N GLU A 91 10.72 -3.01 23.13
CA GLU A 91 9.59 -3.54 23.90
C GLU A 91 8.37 -3.70 22.98
N ILE A 92 7.80 -4.91 22.94
CA ILE A 92 6.66 -5.24 22.09
C ILE A 92 5.38 -5.04 22.89
N PRO A 93 4.56 -4.02 22.60
CA PRO A 93 3.32 -3.80 23.34
C PRO A 93 2.30 -4.91 23.03
N ASP A 94 1.48 -5.26 24.03
CA ASP A 94 0.31 -6.10 23.81
C ASP A 94 -0.74 -5.32 22.99
N PRO A 95 -1.21 -5.85 21.84
CA PRO A 95 -2.17 -5.16 20.98
C PRO A 95 -3.54 -4.94 21.64
N ILE A 96 -3.84 -5.64 22.73
CA ILE A 96 -5.10 -5.53 23.49
C ILE A 96 -4.91 -4.61 24.72
N ASP A 97 -3.70 -4.53 25.28
CA ASP A 97 -3.40 -3.75 26.48
C ASP A 97 -2.04 -3.06 26.39
N ARG A 98 -2.04 -1.78 26.00
CA ARG A 98 -0.82 -0.97 25.81
C ARG A 98 0.08 -0.84 27.05
N ASN A 99 -0.41 -1.20 28.25
CA ASN A 99 0.39 -1.17 29.47
C ASN A 99 1.13 -2.50 29.74
N LYS A 100 0.95 -3.50 28.87
CA LYS A 100 1.62 -4.79 28.94
C LYS A 100 2.59 -4.95 27.79
N SER A 101 3.67 -5.66 28.08
CA SER A 101 4.67 -6.09 27.12
C SER A 101 4.55 -7.58 26.85
N LEU A 102 4.66 -7.94 25.57
CA LEU A 102 4.78 -9.32 25.09
C LEU A 102 6.23 -9.79 25.06
N GLY A 103 7.19 -8.93 25.44
CA GLY A 103 8.62 -9.22 25.45
C GLY A 103 9.42 -8.18 24.70
N PHE A 104 10.62 -8.57 24.27
CA PHE A 104 11.57 -7.72 23.56
C PHE A 104 11.98 -8.36 22.23
N ALA A 105 12.21 -7.55 21.20
CA ALA A 105 12.71 -8.00 19.91
C ALA A 105 13.64 -6.98 19.26
N ASP A 106 14.46 -7.43 18.31
CA ASP A 106 15.34 -6.54 17.54
C ASP A 106 14.60 -5.78 16.43
N THR A 107 13.37 -6.18 16.11
CA THR A 107 12.54 -5.58 15.06
C THR A 107 11.08 -5.62 15.45
N TYR A 108 10.35 -4.53 15.19
CA TYR A 108 8.92 -4.42 15.46
C TYR A 108 8.22 -3.55 14.41
N GLU A 109 7.15 -4.08 13.81
CA GLU A 109 6.25 -3.28 12.96
C GLU A 109 5.34 -2.45 13.86
N VAL A 110 5.55 -1.13 13.88
CA VAL A 110 4.81 -0.19 14.74
C VAL A 110 3.43 0.09 14.19
N GLY A 111 3.28 0.00 12.88
CA GLY A 111 2.00 0.18 12.22
C GLY A 111 2.11 0.09 10.71
N ALA A 112 0.95 -0.03 10.10
CA ALA A 112 0.77 0.06 8.66
C ALA A 112 -0.42 0.95 8.36
N LEU A 113 -0.40 1.58 7.19
CA LEU A 113 -1.49 2.37 6.64
C LEU A 113 -1.74 1.92 5.21
N ILE A 114 -3.00 2.03 4.79
CA ILE A 114 -3.37 1.91 3.38
C ILE A 114 -4.16 3.12 2.95
N GLU A 115 -3.88 3.62 1.76
CA GLU A 115 -4.56 4.78 1.18
C GLU A 115 -4.97 4.50 -0.24
N ARG A 116 -6.14 4.98 -0.65
CA ARG A 116 -6.52 4.96 -2.06
C ARG A 116 -7.17 6.25 -2.45
N GLY A 117 -7.06 6.62 -3.71
CA GLY A 117 -7.60 7.89 -4.15
C GLY A 117 -7.52 8.09 -5.64
N ALA A 118 -7.85 9.31 -6.04
CA ALA A 118 -7.78 9.75 -7.41
C ALA A 118 -7.25 11.19 -7.50
N VAL A 119 -6.49 11.44 -8.55
CA VAL A 119 -6.05 12.77 -8.96
C VAL A 119 -6.65 13.05 -10.31
N THR A 120 -7.52 14.05 -10.38
CA THR A 120 -8.21 14.48 -11.59
C THR A 120 -7.90 15.95 -11.86
N PRO A 121 -8.24 16.46 -13.06
CA PRO A 121 -8.07 17.89 -13.35
C PRO A 121 -8.94 18.79 -12.46
N ASP A 122 -10.02 18.26 -11.90
CA ASP A 122 -10.98 19.00 -11.08
C ASP A 122 -10.65 18.92 -9.58
N GLY A 123 -9.69 18.07 -9.19
CA GLY A 123 -9.28 17.94 -7.80
C GLY A 123 -8.65 16.60 -7.42
N PHE A 124 -8.67 16.34 -6.13
CA PHE A 124 -8.02 15.22 -5.48
C PHE A 124 -8.99 14.58 -4.49
N THR A 125 -8.97 13.26 -4.38
CA THR A 125 -9.63 12.55 -3.30
C THR A 125 -8.74 11.44 -2.76
N MET A 126 -8.81 11.20 -1.45
CA MET A 126 -8.21 10.01 -0.84
C MET A 126 -9.09 9.49 0.31
N GLU A 127 -8.94 8.20 0.58
CA GLU A 127 -9.39 7.52 1.78
C GLU A 127 -8.17 6.83 2.40
N MET A 128 -7.98 6.99 3.70
CA MET A 128 -6.97 6.31 4.51
C MET A 128 -7.64 5.36 5.50
N ARG A 129 -7.08 4.15 5.62
CA ARG A 129 -7.50 3.12 6.57
C ARG A 129 -6.30 2.56 7.33
N THR A 130 -6.59 1.86 8.42
CA THR A 130 -5.58 1.03 9.10
C THR A 130 -5.03 0.02 8.12
N GLY A 131 -3.70 -0.09 8.06
CA GLY A 131 -3.03 -1.00 7.15
C GLY A 131 -3.04 -2.45 7.59
N PRO A 132 -2.50 -3.34 6.75
CA PRO A 132 -2.53 -4.77 7.01
C PRO A 132 -1.62 -5.16 8.17
N ALA A 133 -1.97 -6.27 8.83
CA ALA A 133 -1.06 -6.92 9.78
C ALA A 133 0.22 -7.39 9.06
N PRO A 134 1.33 -7.61 9.81
CA PRO A 134 2.60 -8.06 9.23
C PRO A 134 2.44 -9.25 8.29
N GLY A 135 2.97 -9.11 7.07
CA GLY A 135 2.94 -10.16 6.04
C GLY A 135 1.56 -10.43 5.41
N LYS A 136 0.54 -9.61 5.68
CA LYS A 136 -0.77 -9.71 5.05
C LYS A 136 -0.93 -8.72 3.88
N PRO A 137 -1.77 -9.05 2.88
CA PRO A 137 -2.15 -8.09 1.82
C PRO A 137 -3.01 -6.97 2.41
N ALA A 138 -3.10 -5.85 1.68
CA ALA A 138 -3.99 -4.74 2.03
C ALA A 138 -5.46 -5.22 2.17
N ASP A 139 -6.15 -4.70 3.19
CA ASP A 139 -7.56 -5.00 3.46
C ASP A 139 -8.38 -3.71 3.45
N TRP A 140 -9.08 -3.46 2.35
CA TRP A 140 -9.93 -2.26 2.20
C TRP A 140 -11.20 -2.30 3.05
N THR A 141 -11.45 -3.38 3.82
CA THR A 141 -12.50 -3.44 4.83
C THR A 141 -12.01 -3.03 6.22
N ALA A 142 -10.71 -2.76 6.37
CA ALA A 142 -10.10 -2.30 7.61
C ALA A 142 -10.74 -0.98 8.11
N PRO A 143 -10.61 -0.68 9.43
CA PRO A 143 -11.17 0.54 10.00
C PRO A 143 -10.75 1.81 9.23
N TYR A 144 -11.75 2.62 8.90
CA TYR A 144 -11.56 3.93 8.31
C TYR A 144 -10.86 4.85 9.30
N GLN A 145 -9.87 5.62 8.83
CA GLN A 145 -9.18 6.62 9.65
C GLN A 145 -9.61 8.02 9.26
N PHE A 146 -9.44 8.39 7.99
CA PHE A 146 -9.96 9.64 7.45
C PHE A 146 -10.01 9.64 5.93
N GLY A 147 -10.61 10.67 5.36
CA GLY A 147 -10.69 10.92 3.93
C GLY A 147 -10.44 12.39 3.63
N VAL A 148 -10.03 12.67 2.40
CA VAL A 148 -9.74 14.02 1.91
C VAL A 148 -10.39 14.24 0.56
N ILE A 149 -10.93 15.44 0.37
CA ILE A 149 -11.32 15.97 -0.92
C ILE A 149 -10.66 17.33 -1.05
N SER A 150 -9.93 17.57 -2.14
CA SER A 150 -9.46 18.90 -2.50
C SER A 150 -10.01 19.28 -3.86
N THR A 151 -10.83 20.33 -3.92
CA THR A 151 -11.44 20.79 -5.17
C THR A 151 -11.75 22.28 -5.08
N ALA A 152 -11.67 22.98 -6.22
CA ALA A 152 -11.93 24.42 -6.31
C ALA A 152 -11.18 25.26 -5.25
N GLY A 153 -9.93 24.88 -4.93
CA GLY A 153 -9.09 25.57 -3.95
C GLY A 153 -9.49 25.36 -2.48
N LYS A 154 -10.40 24.42 -2.19
CA LYS A 154 -10.82 24.07 -0.83
C LYS A 154 -10.43 22.63 -0.51
N THR A 155 -10.02 22.40 0.73
CA THR A 155 -9.72 21.06 1.24
C THR A 155 -10.71 20.69 2.33
N PHE A 156 -11.32 19.52 2.18
CA PHE A 156 -12.25 18.94 3.13
C PHE A 156 -11.64 17.67 3.70
N ARG A 157 -11.87 17.43 4.99
CA ARG A 157 -11.47 16.22 5.69
C ARG A 157 -12.68 15.57 6.34
N ASP A 158 -12.70 14.25 6.37
CA ASP A 158 -13.71 13.46 7.07
C ASP A 158 -13.00 12.44 7.98
N ASP A 159 -13.21 12.51 9.28
CA ASP A 159 -12.65 11.61 10.30
C ASP A 159 -13.63 10.49 10.72
N GLY A 160 -14.71 10.31 9.96
CA GLY A 160 -15.79 9.36 10.22
C GLY A 160 -17.03 10.02 10.81
N ALA A 161 -16.95 11.29 11.20
CA ALA A 161 -18.10 12.08 11.65
C ALA A 161 -18.74 12.94 10.54
N GLY A 162 -18.16 12.94 9.33
CA GLY A 162 -18.59 13.73 8.18
C GLY A 162 -17.57 14.80 7.79
N TRP A 163 -17.82 15.46 6.66
CA TRP A 163 -16.85 16.37 6.05
C TRP A 163 -16.82 17.73 6.73
N TYR A 164 -15.62 18.27 6.94
CA TYR A 164 -15.38 19.64 7.38
C TYR A 164 -14.28 20.30 6.57
N LEU A 165 -14.39 21.61 6.37
CA LEU A 165 -13.38 22.43 5.69
C LEU A 165 -12.14 22.55 6.57
N THR A 166 -10.95 22.44 5.99
CA THR A 166 -9.67 22.60 6.70
C THR A 166 -8.59 23.21 5.79
N ASP A 167 -7.69 23.97 6.40
CA ASP A 167 -6.48 24.47 5.75
C ASP A 167 -5.27 23.52 5.94
N SER A 168 -5.44 22.45 6.72
CA SER A 168 -4.39 21.47 7.02
C SER A 168 -4.68 20.17 6.26
N PRO A 169 -4.06 19.95 5.07
CA PRO A 169 -4.09 18.64 4.45
C PRO A 169 -3.46 17.59 5.39
N PRO A 170 -3.78 16.31 5.24
CA PRO A 170 -3.14 15.28 6.06
C PRO A 170 -1.63 15.33 5.83
N GLY A 171 -0.85 15.37 6.92
CA GLY A 171 0.61 15.37 6.87
C GLY A 171 1.22 13.98 6.69
N ILE A 172 0.43 12.97 6.31
CA ILE A 172 0.87 11.58 6.14
C ILE A 172 0.23 11.05 4.86
N GLY A 173 1.02 10.40 4.01
CA GLY A 173 0.54 9.83 2.76
C GLY A 173 0.54 10.80 1.59
N LEU A 174 -0.01 10.37 0.45
CA LEU A 174 -0.09 11.20 -0.75
C LEU A 174 -1.17 12.26 -0.56
N ASP A 175 -0.81 13.52 -0.66
CA ASP A 175 -1.73 14.66 -0.58
C ASP A 175 -1.74 15.45 -1.91
N PRO A 176 -2.63 16.43 -2.11
CA PRO A 176 -2.70 17.19 -3.36
C PRO A 176 -1.38 17.89 -3.73
N ALA A 177 -0.64 18.41 -2.75
CA ALA A 177 0.60 19.15 -3.00
C ALA A 177 1.75 18.22 -3.37
N THR A 178 1.87 17.10 -2.66
CA THR A 178 2.89 16.08 -2.90
C THR A 178 2.60 15.27 -4.17
N ALA A 179 1.34 15.03 -4.52
CA ALA A 179 0.96 14.41 -5.80
C ALA A 179 1.44 15.21 -7.00
N ALA A 180 1.49 16.54 -6.90
CA ALA A 180 2.02 17.41 -7.96
C ALA A 180 3.54 17.27 -8.15
N LEU A 181 4.27 16.67 -7.20
CA LEU A 181 5.72 16.47 -7.28
C LEU A 181 6.08 15.25 -8.16
N LEU A 182 5.15 14.32 -8.40
CA LEU A 182 5.40 13.06 -9.13
C LEU A 182 6.07 13.28 -10.50
N PRO A 183 5.58 14.17 -11.39
CA PRO A 183 6.26 14.41 -12.67
C PRO A 183 7.68 14.98 -12.51
N GLY A 184 7.89 15.83 -11.49
CA GLY A 184 9.21 16.37 -11.15
C GLY A 184 10.17 15.29 -10.66
N LEU A 185 9.71 14.44 -9.75
CA LEU A 185 10.46 13.29 -9.24
C LEU A 185 10.98 12.41 -10.38
N LEU A 186 10.10 12.02 -11.31
CA LEU A 186 10.45 11.13 -12.42
C LEU A 186 11.52 11.76 -13.34
N ARG A 187 11.41 13.05 -13.65
CA ARG A 187 12.39 13.74 -14.50
C ARG A 187 13.73 13.95 -13.82
N ASN A 188 13.71 14.19 -12.51
CA ASN A 188 14.88 14.54 -11.74
C ASN A 188 15.59 13.32 -11.13
N ALA A 189 15.03 12.12 -11.31
CA ALA A 189 15.68 10.89 -10.87
C ALA A 189 17.05 10.73 -11.56
N THR A 190 18.07 10.42 -10.78
CA THR A 190 19.46 10.30 -11.22
C THR A 190 19.99 8.89 -11.01
N GLY A 191 21.10 8.54 -11.67
CA GLY A 191 21.68 7.19 -11.52
C GLY A 191 20.74 6.08 -11.99
N VAL A 192 19.86 6.37 -12.95
CA VAL A 192 18.76 5.49 -13.33
C VAL A 192 19.25 4.27 -14.11
N ALA A 193 18.76 3.09 -13.75
CA ALA A 193 19.17 1.83 -14.36
C ALA A 193 18.02 0.82 -14.41
N ASN A 194 18.02 -0.05 -15.42
CA ASN A 194 17.14 -1.22 -15.41
C ASN A 194 17.58 -2.19 -14.32
N ASP A 195 16.63 -2.69 -13.53
CA ASP A 195 16.88 -3.60 -12.41
C ASP A 195 15.89 -4.78 -12.41
N GLY A 196 15.76 -5.41 -13.58
CA GLY A 196 14.93 -6.60 -13.76
C GLY A 196 13.43 -6.30 -13.78
N PHE A 197 12.66 -7.06 -12.99
CA PHE A 197 11.20 -7.02 -12.98
C PHE A 197 10.68 -7.05 -11.54
N THR A 198 9.56 -6.37 -11.30
CA THR A 198 8.81 -6.43 -10.04
C THR A 198 7.38 -6.91 -10.27
N LYS A 199 6.77 -7.51 -9.25
CA LYS A 199 5.37 -7.95 -9.31
C LYS A 199 4.47 -6.81 -8.84
N VAL A 200 3.58 -6.34 -9.70
CA VAL A 200 2.54 -5.35 -9.40
C VAL A 200 1.18 -6.01 -9.61
N GLY A 201 0.44 -6.26 -8.54
CA GLY A 201 -0.73 -7.15 -8.58
C GLY A 201 -0.30 -8.54 -9.05
N GLU A 202 -0.93 -9.09 -10.09
CA GLU A 202 -0.56 -10.40 -10.68
C GLU A 202 0.33 -10.29 -11.93
N VAL A 203 0.86 -9.10 -12.23
CA VAL A 203 1.64 -8.82 -13.44
C VAL A 203 3.11 -8.57 -13.08
N LEU A 204 4.03 -9.13 -13.86
CA LEU A 204 5.45 -8.77 -13.79
C LEU A 204 5.74 -7.57 -14.70
N LEU A 205 6.23 -6.49 -14.12
CA LEU A 205 6.53 -5.24 -14.82
C LEU A 205 8.03 -4.94 -14.77
N PRO A 206 8.61 -4.36 -15.84
CA PRO A 206 10.01 -3.94 -15.85
C PRO A 206 10.26 -2.91 -14.76
N LYS A 207 11.37 -3.11 -14.04
CA LYS A 207 11.77 -2.27 -12.92
C LYS A 207 12.95 -1.39 -13.32
N VAL A 208 12.87 -0.11 -12.98
CA VAL A 208 13.96 0.86 -13.06
C VAL A 208 14.26 1.35 -11.66
N THR A 209 15.53 1.38 -11.29
CA THR A 209 15.99 2.01 -10.04
C THR A 209 16.46 3.44 -10.31
N GLY A 210 16.43 4.31 -9.30
CA GLY A 210 17.03 5.65 -9.38
C GLY A 210 17.11 6.37 -8.04
N SER A 211 17.91 7.44 -7.97
CA SER A 211 18.06 8.27 -6.78
C SER A 211 17.31 9.59 -6.92
N ALA A 212 16.70 10.07 -5.84
CA ALA A 212 15.99 11.35 -5.78
C ALA A 212 16.27 12.08 -4.45
N LYS A 213 15.84 13.33 -4.34
CA LYS A 213 15.87 14.06 -3.07
C LYS A 213 14.62 13.71 -2.27
N VAL A 214 14.78 13.61 -0.95
CA VAL A 214 13.68 13.38 0.00
C VAL A 214 12.51 14.35 -0.20
N ALA A 215 12.80 15.63 -0.44
CA ALA A 215 11.78 16.66 -0.67
C ALA A 215 10.95 16.47 -1.96
N ASP A 216 11.42 15.63 -2.89
CA ASP A 216 10.71 15.35 -4.14
C ASP A 216 9.81 14.11 -4.01
N ILE A 217 9.82 13.42 -2.87
CA ILE A 217 9.14 12.13 -2.72
C ILE A 217 7.70 12.33 -2.26
N PRO A 218 6.72 11.93 -3.08
CA PRO A 218 5.33 12.04 -2.74
C PRO A 218 4.97 11.07 -1.60
N GLY A 219 4.27 11.59 -0.59
CA GLY A 219 3.65 10.82 0.49
C GLY A 219 4.55 10.06 1.46
N VAL A 220 5.87 10.15 1.30
CA VAL A 220 6.85 9.54 2.24
C VAL A 220 7.28 10.52 3.33
N VAL A 221 7.15 11.81 3.05
CA VAL A 221 7.64 12.89 3.90
C VAL A 221 6.46 13.79 4.21
N ALA A 222 6.16 13.97 5.50
CA ALA A 222 5.28 15.06 5.93
C ALA A 222 5.78 16.39 5.34
N ALA A 223 4.93 17.40 5.18
CA ALA A 223 5.34 18.66 4.55
C ALA A 223 6.60 19.31 5.17
N ASP A 224 6.90 19.03 6.43
CA ASP A 224 8.07 19.47 7.20
C ASP A 224 9.06 18.33 7.57
N GLY A 225 8.84 17.13 7.02
CA GLY A 225 9.54 15.91 7.38
C GLY A 225 10.95 15.73 6.80
N ALA A 226 11.28 16.54 5.79
CA ALA A 226 12.50 16.36 5.00
C ALA A 226 13.80 16.45 5.83
N PRO A 227 13.94 17.36 6.81
CA PRO A 227 15.16 17.47 7.61
C PRO A 227 15.47 16.23 8.46
N PHE A 228 14.48 15.37 8.70
CA PHE A 228 14.62 14.19 9.54
C PHE A 228 14.27 12.89 8.81
N THR A 229 14.31 12.91 7.48
CA THR A 229 14.05 11.75 6.64
C THR A 229 15.24 11.53 5.70
N GLU A 230 15.66 10.28 5.57
CA GLU A 230 16.74 9.86 4.67
C GLU A 230 16.27 8.70 3.81
N LEU A 231 16.62 8.69 2.53
CA LEU A 231 16.46 7.51 1.69
C LEU A 231 17.56 6.49 1.99
N VAL A 232 17.16 5.27 2.35
CA VAL A 232 18.14 4.19 2.65
C VAL A 232 18.36 3.24 1.47
N ALA A 233 17.62 3.41 0.38
CA ALA A 233 17.77 2.67 -0.87
C ALA A 233 17.39 3.56 -2.08
N PRO A 234 17.83 3.22 -3.31
CA PRO A 234 17.26 3.78 -4.52
C PRO A 234 15.74 3.56 -4.57
N LEU A 235 15.04 4.48 -5.25
CA LEU A 235 13.62 4.31 -5.57
C LEU A 235 13.47 3.26 -6.66
N ASP A 236 12.42 2.48 -6.56
CA ASP A 236 12.01 1.48 -7.54
C ASP A 236 10.80 2.00 -8.33
N PHE A 237 10.92 2.08 -9.65
CA PHE A 237 9.87 2.48 -10.58
C PHE A 237 9.47 1.28 -11.44
N ALA A 238 8.17 1.01 -11.57
CA ALA A 238 7.66 -0.01 -12.48
C ALA A 238 6.78 0.62 -13.56
N PHE A 239 6.86 0.09 -14.79
CA PHE A 239 6.10 0.61 -15.93
C PHE A 239 5.20 -0.46 -16.53
N ASP A 240 4.00 -0.06 -16.96
CA ASP A 240 3.11 -0.95 -17.69
C ASP A 240 3.45 -1.06 -19.18
N ASP A 241 2.63 -1.81 -19.91
CA ASP A 241 2.79 -2.10 -21.34
C ASP A 241 2.64 -0.86 -22.25
N GLN A 242 2.07 0.22 -21.71
CA GLN A 242 1.93 1.52 -22.38
C GLN A 242 3.04 2.50 -21.98
N GLY A 243 4.02 2.06 -21.19
CA GLY A 243 5.09 2.89 -20.66
C GLY A 243 4.63 3.87 -19.58
N ARG A 244 3.45 3.68 -19.00
CA ARG A 244 2.93 4.51 -17.91
C ARG A 244 3.52 4.04 -16.59
N LEU A 245 3.65 4.96 -15.64
CA LEU A 245 4.08 4.62 -14.28
C LEU A 245 3.03 3.73 -13.62
N ALA A 246 3.38 2.52 -13.24
CA ALA A 246 2.50 1.57 -12.58
C ALA A 246 2.78 1.46 -11.08
N GLN A 247 4.04 1.67 -10.65
CA GLN A 247 4.42 1.64 -9.24
C GLN A 247 5.62 2.55 -8.96
N VAL A 248 5.62 3.13 -7.76
CA VAL A 248 6.80 3.69 -7.10
C VAL A 248 6.96 2.98 -5.76
N HIS A 249 8.16 2.50 -5.45
CA HIS A 249 8.52 1.97 -4.15
C HIS A 249 9.66 2.77 -3.55
N VAL A 250 9.52 3.08 -2.26
CA VAL A 250 10.43 3.94 -1.51
C VAL A 250 10.67 3.34 -0.14
N LEU A 251 11.94 3.32 0.28
CA LEU A 251 12.34 2.97 1.63
C LEU A 251 13.08 4.15 2.27
N ALA A 252 12.48 4.74 3.29
CA ALA A 252 13.03 5.89 4.01
C ALA A 252 13.28 5.56 5.48
N ARG A 253 14.20 6.28 6.11
CA ARG A 253 14.52 6.21 7.54
C ARG A 253 14.24 7.54 8.20
N ASN A 254 13.61 7.51 9.37
CA ASN A 254 13.52 8.65 10.26
C ASN A 254 14.84 8.81 11.04
N THR A 255 15.45 9.99 10.96
CA THR A 255 16.74 10.28 11.58
C THR A 255 16.64 10.96 12.95
N ASN A 256 15.43 11.21 13.47
CA ASN A 256 15.21 11.78 14.81
C ASN A 256 15.25 10.73 15.93
N LEU A 257 15.43 9.45 15.60
CA LEU A 257 15.59 8.39 16.58
C LEU A 257 17.07 8.03 16.75
N ASP A 258 17.58 8.22 17.98
CA ASP A 258 18.98 7.96 18.31
C ASP A 258 19.26 6.49 18.59
N VAL A 259 18.25 5.78 19.10
CA VAL A 259 18.38 4.41 19.64
C VAL A 259 17.92 3.36 18.63
N TYR A 260 16.93 3.71 17.82
CA TYR A 260 16.31 2.81 16.87
C TYR A 260 16.32 3.40 15.47
N ASP A 261 16.31 2.55 14.46
CA ASP A 261 16.04 2.97 13.08
C ASP A 261 14.56 2.72 12.77
N LEU A 262 13.79 3.81 12.63
CA LEU A 262 12.41 3.73 12.12
C LEU A 262 12.44 3.83 10.61
N LEU A 263 12.16 2.71 9.95
CA LEU A 263 12.02 2.60 8.50
C LEU A 263 10.56 2.74 8.10
N ILE A 264 10.33 3.48 7.01
CA ILE A 264 9.04 3.66 6.37
C ILE A 264 9.18 3.06 4.97
N ASP A 265 8.50 1.94 4.76
CA ASP A 265 8.42 1.21 3.50
C ASP A 265 7.09 1.57 2.82
N THR A 266 7.16 2.34 1.74
CA THR A 266 6.00 2.87 1.03
C THR A 266 5.96 2.35 -0.40
N THR A 267 4.87 1.68 -0.76
CA THR A 267 4.55 1.30 -2.14
C THR A 267 3.34 2.10 -2.62
N ILE A 268 3.49 2.83 -3.72
CA ILE A 268 2.43 3.55 -4.42
C ILE A 268 2.18 2.84 -5.74
N THR A 269 0.97 2.36 -5.98
CA THR A 269 0.54 1.72 -7.22
C THR A 269 -0.44 2.63 -7.94
N PHE A 270 -0.34 2.72 -9.26
CA PHE A 270 -1.14 3.63 -10.09
C PHE A 270 -2.00 2.86 -11.08
N ALA A 271 -3.18 3.40 -11.37
CA ALA A 271 -4.01 2.96 -12.48
C ALA A 271 -4.61 4.17 -13.21
N TYR A 272 -4.92 3.97 -14.50
CA TYR A 272 -5.36 5.03 -15.40
C TYR A 272 -6.73 4.66 -15.98
N PRO A 273 -7.83 5.08 -15.33
CA PRO A 273 -9.17 4.78 -15.83
C PRO A 273 -9.44 5.52 -17.14
N ASP A 274 -10.34 4.96 -17.96
CA ASP A 274 -10.78 5.60 -19.20
C ASP A 274 -11.68 6.82 -18.95
N GLN A 275 -12.29 6.87 -17.77
CA GLN A 275 -13.19 7.95 -17.34
C GLN A 275 -12.75 8.47 -15.98
N ALA A 276 -12.90 9.78 -15.78
CA ALA A 276 -12.65 10.39 -14.49
C ALA A 276 -13.57 9.79 -13.42
N ALA A 277 -13.00 9.37 -12.30
CA ALA A 277 -13.80 9.12 -11.11
C ALA A 277 -14.42 10.46 -10.69
N PRO A 278 -15.75 10.54 -10.50
CA PRO A 278 -16.35 11.76 -9.97
C PRO A 278 -15.77 12.02 -8.58
N LEU A 279 -15.37 13.27 -8.32
CA LEU A 279 -15.00 13.66 -6.98
C LEU A 279 -16.26 13.59 -6.10
N PRO A 280 -16.20 12.93 -4.94
CA PRO A 280 -17.34 12.92 -4.03
C PRO A 280 -17.66 14.35 -3.60
N GLU A 281 -18.95 14.66 -3.48
CA GLU A 281 -19.36 15.92 -2.87
C GLU A 281 -19.14 15.84 -1.36
N PRO A 282 -18.45 16.81 -0.73
CA PRO A 282 -18.28 16.81 0.72
C PRO A 282 -19.65 17.02 1.37
N VAL A 283 -20.17 16.00 2.05
CA VAL A 283 -21.39 16.08 2.84
C VAL A 283 -21.03 16.60 4.24
N PRO A 284 -21.42 17.83 4.62
CA PRO A 284 -21.02 18.39 5.90
C PRO A 284 -21.43 17.49 7.06
N ALA A 285 -20.54 17.33 8.04
CA ALA A 285 -20.93 16.76 9.33
C ALA A 285 -22.16 17.51 9.85
N ARG A 286 -23.18 16.77 10.34
CA ARG A 286 -24.33 17.43 10.98
C ARG A 286 -23.79 18.31 12.11
N PRO A 287 -24.17 19.60 12.18
CA PRO A 287 -23.74 20.42 13.29
C PRO A 287 -24.22 19.77 14.59
N ALA A 288 -23.32 19.61 15.56
CA ALA A 288 -23.62 19.01 16.87
C ALA A 288 -24.77 19.73 17.62
N SER A 289 -25.15 20.94 17.17
CA SER A 289 -26.27 21.72 17.70
C SER A 289 -27.65 21.36 17.14
N ALA A 290 -27.75 20.49 16.11
CA ALA A 290 -29.05 20.12 15.54
C ALA A 290 -29.88 19.18 16.43
N ASP A 291 -29.27 18.56 17.46
CA ASP A 291 -29.98 17.74 18.46
C ASP A 291 -30.47 18.56 19.67
N VAL A 292 -30.29 19.88 19.67
CA VAL A 292 -30.92 20.77 20.66
C VAL A 292 -32.24 21.31 20.09
N VAL A 293 -33.22 20.43 19.89
CA VAL A 293 -34.61 20.86 19.65
C VAL A 293 -35.54 20.17 20.65
N GLN A 294 -35.85 20.98 21.67
CA GLN A 294 -37.12 21.08 22.41
C GLN A 294 -37.57 19.88 23.25
N LYS A 295 -37.32 19.99 24.57
CA LYS A 295 -38.31 19.62 25.57
C LYS A 295 -39.03 20.86 26.06
#